data_AF-E4XBB1-F1
#
_entry.id   AF-E4XBB1-F1
#
_cell.length_a   1.000
_cell.length_b   1.000
_cell.length_c   1.000
_cell.angle_alpha   90.00
_cell.angle_beta   90.00
_cell.angle_gamma   90.00
#
_symmetry.space_group_name_H-M   'P 1'
#
loop_
_entity.id
_entity.type
_entity.pdbx_description
1 polymer ?
#
loop_
_entity_poly.entity_id
_entity_poly.type
_entity_poly.pdbx_seq_one_letter_code
_entity_poly.pdbx_strand_id
1 'polypeptide(L)'
;MTGTKIKEKKLLEKSRSENIIEDEHTFKILIATDTHIGYKSTDEHRHDDSFNTMEEIFKIYESAEPDFLLMGGDIFEKNNPAASVLERAIELFMKYVPGEANHKFELLSDAEKNFCCEGAEVPNTLPRWLNGNFEVAKPIMTIHGNHDNPSGEFDNTVIEYLAELGLISQFGRRTLLSDNRLNVYPVLLQKGKTKIAIYGWGWITDLRFRSMINLGTINFEVPEDVDDYFNILVVHQNRVPRSSKTDFFAHTDIPEFIDYVLWGHEHDQKYDWYPGTRMLIDQPGATVVTSLTNGEINQRRIGMLTIRRRKNECYWRHDKIPLDTSRIFIFRDFVISDFLDLDEADAQILKEKIRDLVVRQIKDMKQEFDLKRQKFRKLAPEMPLLRLRILQEAKIPKMKLTEFINHHDARQYAINSDVVSYKNPNTKKVKAGVFFGFEDIDAAIFAEDQQKILPMIEEIIAKREPLEFFNEIAMTNIIQGKLDECEQQESFKGLNELPARVKELKEYLYNRAEEKLLQAVDKKEIEIGATVADCDRDIERFLKKMRIEELKDYKPDAVLAEVREQAIQKKNAKIAQKKKTSEAKKSTEISPPKAKRKYVRKK
;
A
#
# COMPACT_ATOMS: atom_id res chain seq x y z
N MET A 1 1.52 -37.78 -30.69
CA MET A 1 1.74 -36.85 -29.55
C MET A 1 0.56 -36.77 -28.55
N THR A 2 -0.42 -37.68 -28.56
CA THR A 2 -1.67 -37.53 -27.78
C THR A 2 -1.81 -38.49 -26.59
N GLY A 3 -1.01 -39.56 -26.49
CA GLY A 3 -1.12 -40.58 -25.43
C GLY A 3 -0.42 -40.21 -24.11
N THR A 4 0.72 -39.52 -24.16
CA THR A 4 1.56 -39.21 -23.00
C THR A 4 0.96 -38.09 -22.14
N LYS A 5 0.52 -36.98 -22.78
CA LYS A 5 -0.11 -35.85 -22.08
C LYS A 5 -1.42 -36.20 -21.38
N ILE A 6 -2.20 -37.16 -21.89
CA ILE A 6 -3.43 -37.64 -21.25
C ILE A 6 -3.11 -38.51 -20.02
N LYS A 7 -2.03 -39.29 -20.05
CA LYS A 7 -1.55 -40.07 -18.90
C LYS A 7 -0.99 -39.16 -17.79
N GLU A 8 -0.19 -38.15 -18.14
CA GLU A 8 0.34 -37.16 -17.19
C GLU A 8 -0.77 -36.37 -16.51
N LYS A 9 -1.75 -35.88 -17.28
CA LYS A 9 -2.92 -35.18 -16.74
C LYS A 9 -3.71 -36.05 -15.75
N LYS A 10 -3.93 -37.33 -16.08
CA LYS A 10 -4.60 -38.29 -15.17
C LYS A 10 -3.77 -38.63 -13.94
N LEU A 11 -2.43 -38.58 -14.01
CA LEU A 11 -1.56 -38.80 -12.84
C LEU A 11 -1.60 -37.60 -11.88
N LEU A 12 -1.58 -36.37 -12.42
CA LEU A 12 -1.71 -35.14 -11.62
C LEU A 12 -3.10 -34.96 -10.99
N GLU A 13 -4.16 -35.33 -11.72
CA GLU A 13 -5.51 -35.34 -11.14
C GLU A 13 -5.65 -36.42 -10.06
N LYS A 14 -4.82 -37.47 -10.10
CA LYS A 14 -4.82 -38.57 -9.12
C LYS A 14 -3.97 -38.26 -7.87
N SER A 15 -2.94 -37.43 -7.97
CA SER A 15 -2.18 -36.95 -6.80
C SER A 15 -2.98 -35.97 -5.93
N ARG A 16 -3.95 -35.26 -6.51
CA ARG A 16 -4.96 -34.50 -5.76
C ARG A 16 -6.11 -35.40 -5.30
N SER A 17 -5.89 -36.18 -4.25
CA SER A 17 -6.93 -37.06 -3.71
C SER A 17 -7.72 -36.39 -2.59
N GLU A 18 -9.06 -36.44 -2.65
CA GLU A 18 -9.93 -36.03 -1.54
C GLU A 18 -9.76 -36.93 -0.29
N ASN A 19 -9.23 -38.16 -0.46
CA ASN A 19 -9.05 -39.17 0.58
C ASN A 19 -7.59 -39.32 1.05
N ILE A 20 -6.90 -38.22 1.38
CA ILE A 20 -5.61 -38.32 2.09
C ILE A 20 -5.90 -38.86 3.49
N ILE A 21 -5.32 -40.02 3.82
CA ILE A 21 -5.32 -40.53 5.18
C ILE A 21 -4.32 -39.67 5.96
N GLU A 22 -4.74 -39.01 7.04
CA GLU A 22 -3.84 -38.26 7.92
C GLU A 22 -3.14 -39.23 8.89
N ASP A 23 -1.81 -39.22 8.92
CA ASP A 23 -0.97 -40.04 9.81
C ASP A 23 0.40 -39.39 10.07
N GLU A 24 1.34 -40.13 10.70
CA GLU A 24 2.69 -39.65 11.04
C GLU A 24 3.55 -39.20 9.83
N HIS A 25 3.12 -39.50 8.60
CA HIS A 25 3.80 -39.07 7.37
C HIS A 25 3.11 -37.88 6.70
N THR A 26 2.10 -37.27 7.34
CA THR A 26 1.27 -36.24 6.72
C THR A 26 1.62 -34.87 7.26
N PHE A 27 2.06 -33.95 6.39
CA PHE A 27 2.17 -32.53 6.72
C PHE A 27 0.81 -31.85 6.64
N LYS A 28 0.49 -31.03 7.64
CA LYS A 28 -0.64 -30.09 7.62
C LYS A 28 -0.11 -28.68 7.81
N ILE A 29 -0.31 -27.83 6.82
CA ILE A 29 0.22 -26.47 6.79
C ILE A 29 -0.96 -25.52 6.73
N LEU A 30 -1.12 -24.70 7.77
CA LEU A 30 -2.08 -23.60 7.74
C LEU A 30 -1.47 -22.46 6.92
N ILE A 31 -2.25 -21.86 6.03
CA ILE A 31 -1.78 -20.85 5.08
C ILE A 31 -2.58 -19.57 5.26
N ALA A 32 -1.89 -18.46 5.49
CA ALA A 32 -2.49 -17.14 5.54
C ALA A 32 -1.57 -16.11 4.88
N THR A 33 -2.07 -14.91 4.61
CA THR A 33 -1.28 -13.78 4.12
C THR A 33 -2.02 -12.49 4.44
N ASP A 34 -1.33 -11.36 4.43
CA ASP A 34 -1.96 -10.04 4.41
C ASP A 34 -2.95 -9.86 5.56
N THR A 35 -2.46 -10.13 6.78
CA THR A 35 -3.25 -9.97 8.00
C THR A 35 -3.38 -8.51 8.41
N HIS A 36 -2.46 -7.66 7.95
CA HIS A 36 -2.52 -6.20 8.11
C HIS A 36 -2.85 -5.79 9.55
N ILE A 37 -2.17 -6.39 10.52
CA ILE A 37 -2.30 -6.07 11.95
C ILE A 37 -2.06 -4.58 12.13
N GLY A 38 -3.00 -3.93 12.82
CA GLY A 38 -3.01 -2.47 12.99
C GLY A 38 -3.70 -1.67 11.90
N TYR A 39 -4.24 -2.30 10.84
CA TYR A 39 -5.10 -1.61 9.89
C TYR A 39 -6.29 -0.95 10.59
N LYS A 40 -6.44 0.36 10.39
CA LYS A 40 -7.45 1.20 11.05
C LYS A 40 -7.41 1.12 12.59
N SER A 41 -6.24 0.95 13.20
CA SER A 41 -6.04 0.88 14.66
C SER A 41 -6.54 2.09 15.47
N THR A 42 -6.80 3.23 14.84
CA THR A 42 -7.37 4.43 15.50
C THR A 42 -8.86 4.63 15.23
N ASP A 43 -9.49 3.75 14.44
CA ASP A 43 -10.91 3.82 14.10
C ASP A 43 -11.77 3.24 15.21
N GLU A 44 -12.79 3.98 15.65
CA GLU A 44 -13.64 3.65 16.80
C GLU A 44 -14.25 2.25 16.75
N HIS A 45 -14.58 1.71 15.57
CA HIS A 45 -15.11 0.35 15.49
C HIS A 45 -14.34 -0.61 14.61
N ARG A 46 -13.30 -0.19 13.88
CA ARG A 46 -12.45 -1.08 13.08
C ARG A 46 -11.09 -1.39 13.73
N HIS A 47 -10.73 -0.72 14.82
CA HIS A 47 -9.41 -0.86 15.45
C HIS A 47 -9.04 -2.29 15.86
N ASP A 48 -10.03 -3.14 16.12
CA ASP A 48 -9.83 -4.54 16.52
C ASP A 48 -10.00 -5.55 15.37
N ASP A 49 -10.38 -5.12 14.16
CA ASP A 49 -10.74 -6.05 13.07
C ASP A 49 -9.59 -7.01 12.73
N SER A 50 -8.37 -6.50 12.53
CA SER A 50 -7.21 -7.33 12.18
C SER A 50 -6.71 -8.18 13.34
N PHE A 51 -6.78 -7.68 14.58
CA PHE A 51 -6.42 -8.46 15.77
C PHE A 51 -7.38 -9.62 16.00
N ASN A 52 -8.69 -9.38 15.92
CA ASN A 52 -9.71 -10.41 16.10
C ASN A 52 -9.60 -11.49 15.00
N THR A 53 -9.31 -11.07 13.77
CA THR A 53 -9.12 -11.99 12.66
C THR A 53 -7.84 -12.82 12.81
N MET A 54 -6.74 -12.23 13.27
CA MET A 54 -5.52 -12.98 13.59
C MET A 54 -5.75 -13.94 14.77
N GLU A 55 -6.50 -13.53 15.80
CA GLU A 55 -6.86 -14.41 16.91
C GLU A 55 -7.73 -15.60 16.44
N GLU A 56 -8.64 -15.38 15.50
CA GLU A 56 -9.39 -16.47 14.85
C GLU A 56 -8.46 -17.45 14.13
N ILE A 57 -7.45 -16.98 13.39
CA ILE A 57 -6.46 -17.84 12.74
C ILE A 57 -5.72 -18.70 13.78
N PHE A 58 -5.36 -18.13 14.93
CA PHE A 58 -4.75 -18.89 16.03
C PHE A 58 -5.70 -19.92 16.64
N LYS A 59 -6.98 -19.60 16.83
CA LYS A 59 -7.99 -20.57 17.29
C LYS A 59 -8.18 -21.70 16.29
N ILE A 60 -8.15 -21.39 15.00
CA ILE A 60 -8.18 -22.42 13.94
C ILE A 60 -6.94 -23.30 14.05
N TYR A 61 -5.76 -22.72 14.23
CA TYR A 61 -4.53 -23.46 14.47
C TYR A 61 -4.69 -24.44 15.64
N GLU A 62 -5.18 -23.99 16.80
CA GLU A 62 -5.42 -24.86 17.97
C GLU A 62 -6.36 -26.01 17.67
N SER A 63 -7.44 -25.74 16.94
CA SER A 63 -8.45 -26.77 16.64
C SER A 63 -8.01 -27.77 15.57
N ALA A 64 -7.22 -27.33 14.60
CA ALA A 64 -6.85 -28.12 13.43
C ALA A 64 -5.49 -28.83 13.59
N GLU A 65 -4.70 -28.39 14.58
CA GLU A 65 -3.36 -28.88 14.91
C GLU A 65 -2.46 -29.04 13.67
N PRO A 66 -2.28 -27.99 12.85
CA PRO A 66 -1.31 -28.02 11.77
C PRO A 66 0.12 -28.11 12.34
N ASP A 67 1.06 -28.60 11.52
CA ASP A 67 2.48 -28.63 11.86
C ASP A 67 3.07 -27.22 11.99
N PHE A 68 2.64 -26.29 11.14
CA PHE A 68 3.03 -24.89 11.19
C PHE A 68 2.04 -23.98 10.44
N LEU A 69 2.13 -22.67 10.71
CA LEU A 69 1.48 -21.60 9.93
C LEU A 69 2.51 -21.01 8.97
N LEU A 70 2.19 -21.00 7.68
CA LEU A 70 2.98 -20.39 6.62
C LEU A 70 2.29 -19.09 6.15
N MET A 71 3.00 -17.97 6.28
CA MET A 71 2.50 -16.64 5.97
C MET A 71 3.17 -16.03 4.74
N GLY A 72 2.36 -15.41 3.87
CA GLY A 72 2.78 -14.82 2.59
C GLY A 72 3.26 -13.37 2.65
N GLY A 73 3.48 -12.79 3.84
CA GLY A 73 3.86 -11.38 4.03
C GLY A 73 2.70 -10.50 4.51
N ASP A 74 3.00 -9.21 4.72
CA ASP A 74 2.07 -8.20 5.23
C ASP A 74 1.32 -8.64 6.51
N ILE A 75 2.10 -9.13 7.48
CA ILE A 75 1.61 -9.40 8.83
C ILE A 75 1.11 -8.09 9.44
N PHE A 76 1.87 -7.01 9.27
CA PHE A 76 1.56 -5.67 9.75
C PHE A 76 1.18 -4.73 8.60
N GLU A 77 0.23 -3.82 8.86
CA GLU A 77 -0.17 -2.78 7.89
C GLU A 77 0.92 -1.70 7.70
N LYS A 78 1.83 -1.55 8.66
CA LYS A 78 2.88 -0.53 8.62
C LYS A 78 4.17 -1.11 9.17
N ASN A 79 5.28 -0.76 8.53
CA ASN A 79 6.61 -1.12 9.02
C ASN A 79 7.01 -0.36 10.31
N ASN A 80 6.40 0.79 10.57
CA ASN A 80 6.52 1.51 11.84
C ASN A 80 5.12 1.66 12.48
N PRO A 81 4.58 0.60 13.11
CA PRO A 81 3.29 0.67 13.76
C PRO A 81 3.35 1.55 15.02
N ALA A 82 2.19 2.03 15.47
CA ALA A 82 2.12 2.67 16.79
C ALA A 82 2.52 1.67 17.89
N ALA A 83 3.16 2.15 18.96
CA ALA A 83 3.59 1.29 20.08
C ALA A 83 2.45 0.41 20.62
N SER A 84 1.23 0.95 20.72
CA SER A 84 0.05 0.20 21.15
C SER A 84 -0.37 -0.91 20.18
N VAL A 85 -0.12 -0.77 18.88
CA VAL A 85 -0.37 -1.83 17.90
C VAL A 85 0.67 -2.93 18.04
N LEU A 86 1.95 -2.57 18.19
CA LEU A 86 3.04 -3.52 18.36
C LEU A 86 2.89 -4.31 19.68
N GLU A 87 2.60 -3.64 20.79
CA GLU A 87 2.35 -4.26 22.10
C GLU A 87 1.21 -5.28 22.01
N ARG A 88 0.06 -4.87 21.48
CA ARG A 88 -1.09 -5.78 21.30
C ARG A 88 -0.78 -6.96 20.37
N ALA A 89 0.02 -6.74 19.33
CA ALA A 89 0.44 -7.83 18.45
C ALA A 89 1.34 -8.80 19.22
N ILE A 90 2.35 -8.31 19.94
CA ILE A 90 3.22 -9.13 20.77
C ILE A 90 2.42 -9.92 21.79
N GLU A 91 1.49 -9.29 22.52
CA GLU A 91 0.60 -9.97 23.46
C GLU A 91 -0.21 -11.10 22.80
N LEU A 92 -0.77 -10.83 21.61
CA LEU A 92 -1.54 -11.83 20.87
C LEU A 92 -0.66 -13.03 20.46
N PHE A 93 0.52 -12.80 19.91
CA PHE A 93 1.44 -13.89 19.54
C PHE A 93 1.95 -14.63 20.78
N MET A 94 2.33 -13.91 21.85
CA MET A 94 2.77 -14.50 23.13
C MET A 94 1.68 -15.34 23.79
N LYS A 95 0.40 -15.03 23.56
CA LYS A 95 -0.73 -15.83 24.07
C LYS A 95 -0.84 -17.19 23.39
N TYR A 96 -0.52 -17.29 22.09
CA TYR A 96 -0.82 -18.47 21.28
C TYR A 96 0.40 -19.30 20.86
N VAL A 97 1.56 -18.68 20.66
CA VAL A 97 2.76 -19.34 20.11
C VAL A 97 3.50 -20.22 21.12
N PRO A 98 3.76 -19.77 22.37
CA PRO A 98 4.42 -20.60 23.38
C PRO A 98 3.55 -21.78 23.83
N GLY A 99 4.20 -22.86 24.26
CA GLY A 99 3.55 -24.03 24.87
C GLY A 99 4.39 -25.31 24.70
N GLU A 100 3.86 -26.44 25.17
CA GLU A 100 4.51 -27.75 24.98
C GLU A 100 4.63 -28.09 23.48
N ALA A 101 5.87 -28.28 23.01
CA ALA A 101 6.17 -28.56 21.62
C ALA A 101 6.15 -30.06 21.34
N ASN A 102 5.43 -30.46 20.30
CA ASN A 102 5.38 -31.85 19.86
C ASN A 102 5.57 -31.97 18.33
N HIS A 103 6.54 -31.22 17.82
CA HIS A 103 6.84 -31.16 16.39
C HIS A 103 7.24 -32.53 15.87
N LYS A 104 6.53 -33.02 14.86
CA LYS A 104 6.79 -34.34 14.22
C LYS A 104 7.61 -34.23 12.95
N PHE A 105 8.17 -33.05 12.68
CA PHE A 105 8.99 -32.76 11.52
C PHE A 105 10.38 -32.27 11.94
N GLU A 106 11.35 -32.44 11.05
CA GLU A 106 12.75 -32.02 11.24
C GLU A 106 13.19 -31.07 10.12
N LEU A 107 14.16 -30.20 10.43
CA LEU A 107 14.83 -29.32 9.48
C LEU A 107 16.04 -30.05 8.88
N LEU A 108 16.10 -30.14 7.56
CA LEU A 108 17.18 -30.78 6.82
C LEU A 108 18.17 -29.77 6.20
N SER A 109 17.72 -28.54 5.92
CA SER A 109 18.53 -27.50 5.29
C SER A 109 19.37 -26.73 6.30
N ASP A 110 20.34 -25.98 5.76
CA ASP A 110 21.15 -25.05 6.53
C ASP A 110 20.31 -23.85 7.01
N ALA A 111 20.03 -23.82 8.31
CA ALA A 111 19.24 -22.79 8.94
C ALA A 111 19.85 -21.38 8.76
N GLU A 112 21.18 -21.26 8.73
CA GLU A 112 21.84 -19.96 8.58
C GLU A 112 21.56 -19.34 7.22
N LYS A 113 21.56 -20.15 6.15
CA LYS A 113 21.15 -19.68 4.82
C LYS A 113 19.67 -19.29 4.76
N ASN A 114 18.81 -19.97 5.53
CA ASN A 114 17.37 -19.81 5.44
C ASN A 114 16.81 -18.66 6.31
N PHE A 115 17.31 -18.48 7.53
CA PHE A 115 16.68 -17.69 8.60
C PHE A 115 17.54 -16.56 9.18
N CYS A 116 18.80 -16.40 8.76
CA CYS A 116 19.70 -15.43 9.37
C CYS A 116 19.27 -13.96 9.12
N CYS A 117 19.32 -13.13 10.17
CA CYS A 117 19.17 -11.67 10.15
C CYS A 117 20.56 -10.99 10.21
N GLU A 118 20.80 -9.95 9.42
CA GLU A 118 22.06 -9.17 9.47
C GLU A 118 22.05 -8.17 10.63
N GLY A 119 23.20 -7.93 11.27
CA GLY A 119 23.36 -6.87 12.28
C GLY A 119 23.06 -7.26 13.74
N ALA A 120 22.56 -8.46 14.01
CA ALA A 120 22.46 -8.98 15.37
C ALA A 120 23.84 -9.42 15.88
N GLU A 121 24.28 -8.89 17.03
CA GLU A 121 25.54 -9.30 17.70
C GLU A 121 25.57 -10.81 18.02
N VAL A 122 24.40 -11.46 18.08
CA VAL A 122 24.23 -12.90 18.19
C VAL A 122 23.53 -13.40 16.91
N PRO A 123 24.19 -14.20 16.07
CA PRO A 123 23.57 -14.77 14.88
C PRO A 123 22.36 -15.61 15.28
N ASN A 124 21.16 -15.08 15.04
CA ASN A 124 19.91 -15.75 15.35
C ASN A 124 19.53 -16.66 14.17
N THR A 125 20.34 -17.69 13.94
CA THR A 125 20.37 -18.46 12.69
C THR A 125 19.40 -19.64 12.65
N LEU A 126 18.87 -20.05 13.80
CA LEU A 126 17.95 -21.17 13.90
C LEU A 126 16.49 -20.69 13.90
N PRO A 127 15.57 -21.43 13.28
CA PRO A 127 14.15 -21.12 13.36
C PRO A 127 13.65 -21.23 14.80
N ARG A 128 12.58 -20.49 15.11
CA ARG A 128 12.13 -20.29 16.51
C ARG A 128 11.60 -21.53 17.18
N TRP A 129 11.14 -22.51 16.42
CA TRP A 129 10.75 -23.80 17.00
C TRP A 129 11.95 -24.70 17.40
N LEU A 130 13.17 -24.38 16.96
CA LEU A 130 14.40 -25.07 17.36
C LEU A 130 15.24 -24.25 18.36
N ASN A 131 15.11 -22.93 18.35
CA ASN A 131 15.90 -22.01 19.17
C ASN A 131 15.06 -20.82 19.65
N GLY A 132 13.91 -21.12 20.24
CA GLY A 132 13.06 -20.12 20.88
C GLY A 132 13.59 -19.76 22.27
N ASN A 133 13.33 -18.53 22.71
CA ASN A 133 13.55 -18.13 24.11
C ASN A 133 12.64 -18.90 25.08
N PHE A 134 11.62 -19.55 24.55
CA PHE A 134 10.66 -20.43 25.20
C PHE A 134 10.32 -21.58 24.24
N GLU A 135 9.65 -22.60 24.75
CA GLU A 135 9.15 -23.70 23.94
C GLU A 135 8.01 -23.22 23.02
N VAL A 136 8.20 -23.39 21.72
CA VAL A 136 7.25 -22.94 20.69
C VAL A 136 6.33 -24.09 20.33
N ALA A 137 5.07 -24.04 20.77
CA ALA A 137 4.05 -25.04 20.41
C ALA A 137 3.51 -24.84 18.99
N LYS A 138 3.46 -23.60 18.50
CA LYS A 138 2.88 -23.26 17.20
C LYS A 138 3.90 -22.56 16.29
N PRO A 139 4.71 -23.31 15.52
CA PRO A 139 5.67 -22.70 14.62
C PRO A 139 4.99 -21.83 13.55
N ILE A 140 5.56 -20.65 13.30
CA ILE A 140 5.13 -19.70 12.28
C ILE A 140 6.34 -19.37 11.40
N MET A 141 6.16 -19.48 10.08
CA MET A 141 7.13 -19.08 9.08
C MET A 141 6.53 -18.00 8.18
N THR A 142 7.32 -16.98 7.85
CA THR A 142 6.86 -15.88 6.99
C THR A 142 7.97 -15.32 6.11
N ILE A 143 7.59 -14.81 4.94
CA ILE A 143 8.36 -13.76 4.24
C ILE A 143 7.85 -12.38 4.69
N HIS A 144 8.52 -11.29 4.33
CA HIS A 144 7.95 -9.94 4.45
C HIS A 144 7.17 -9.57 3.18
N GLY A 145 6.14 -8.74 3.33
CA GLY A 145 5.43 -8.11 2.23
C GLY A 145 5.94 -6.69 1.96
N ASN A 146 5.11 -5.84 1.36
CA ASN A 146 5.43 -4.47 1.00
C ASN A 146 5.06 -3.43 2.07
N HIS A 147 4.27 -3.83 3.07
CA HIS A 147 3.91 -2.97 4.21
C HIS A 147 4.85 -3.16 5.40
N ASP A 148 5.44 -4.36 5.52
CA ASP A 148 6.38 -4.76 6.57
C ASP A 148 7.75 -5.15 5.99
N ASN A 149 8.13 -4.55 4.85
CA ASN A 149 9.45 -4.72 4.25
C ASN A 149 10.57 -4.11 5.10
N PRO A 150 11.80 -4.63 5.01
CA PRO A 150 13.00 -3.97 5.50
C PRO A 150 13.10 -2.51 4.99
N SER A 151 13.40 -1.57 5.90
CA SER A 151 13.54 -0.15 5.55
C SER A 151 14.47 0.60 6.51
N GLY A 152 14.93 1.78 6.08
CA GLY A 152 15.80 2.64 6.86
C GLY A 152 17.28 2.25 6.79
N GLU A 153 18.13 2.98 7.50
CA GLU A 153 19.60 2.83 7.47
C GLU A 153 20.08 1.43 7.87
N PHE A 154 19.33 0.76 8.76
CA PHE A 154 19.68 -0.55 9.31
C PHE A 154 18.93 -1.71 8.65
N ASP A 155 18.15 -1.46 7.59
CA ASP A 155 17.36 -2.47 6.90
C ASP A 155 16.41 -3.26 7.84
N ASN A 156 15.80 -2.56 8.80
CA ASN A 156 14.96 -3.18 9.82
C ASN A 156 13.52 -3.38 9.34
N THR A 157 12.88 -4.44 9.84
CA THR A 157 11.45 -4.72 9.63
C THR A 157 10.74 -4.94 10.95
N VAL A 158 9.47 -4.52 11.04
CA VAL A 158 8.63 -4.79 12.21
C VAL A 158 8.52 -6.29 12.54
N ILE A 159 8.69 -7.17 11.55
CA ILE A 159 8.70 -8.63 11.75
C ILE A 159 9.84 -9.06 12.69
N GLU A 160 10.97 -8.35 12.68
CA GLU A 160 12.12 -8.68 13.54
C GLU A 160 11.79 -8.60 15.02
N TYR A 161 10.90 -7.69 15.45
CA TYR A 161 10.49 -7.66 16.86
C TYR A 161 9.86 -8.99 17.28
N LEU A 162 9.02 -9.58 16.43
CA LEU A 162 8.41 -10.89 16.70
C LEU A 162 9.45 -12.01 16.56
N ALA A 163 10.38 -11.90 15.62
CA ALA A 163 11.45 -12.87 15.46
C ALA A 163 12.38 -12.90 16.67
N GLU A 164 12.90 -11.75 17.12
CA GLU A 164 13.81 -11.63 18.27
C GLU A 164 13.16 -12.07 19.59
N LEU A 165 11.85 -11.89 19.72
CA LEU A 165 11.10 -12.43 20.86
C LEU A 165 10.93 -13.95 20.80
N GLY A 166 11.25 -14.60 19.68
CA GLY A 166 11.11 -16.04 19.50
C GLY A 166 9.73 -16.48 19.01
N LEU A 167 8.93 -15.57 18.44
CA LEU A 167 7.53 -15.84 18.07
C LEU A 167 7.36 -16.24 16.61
N ILE A 168 8.23 -15.78 15.70
CA ILE A 168 8.12 -16.05 14.26
C ILE A 168 9.50 -16.34 13.66
N SER A 169 9.55 -17.26 12.70
CA SER A 169 10.74 -17.52 11.89
C SER A 169 10.60 -16.85 10.52
N GLN A 170 11.38 -15.81 10.26
CA GLN A 170 11.39 -15.15 8.96
C GLN A 170 12.37 -15.86 8.02
N PHE A 171 11.95 -16.19 6.80
CA PHE A 171 12.81 -16.76 5.77
C PHE A 171 12.80 -15.90 4.50
N GLY A 172 13.75 -16.13 3.60
CA GLY A 172 13.78 -15.47 2.30
C GLY A 172 14.28 -14.02 2.30
N ARG A 173 14.73 -13.50 3.45
CA ARG A 173 15.21 -12.11 3.59
C ARG A 173 16.52 -11.83 2.86
N ARG A 174 17.55 -12.64 3.09
CA ARG A 174 18.90 -12.47 2.49
C ARG A 174 19.06 -13.13 1.12
N THR A 175 17.96 -13.21 0.38
CA THR A 175 17.99 -13.76 -0.98
C THR A 175 18.49 -12.72 -1.98
N LEU A 176 18.23 -11.43 -1.73
CA LEU A 176 18.57 -10.35 -2.64
C LEU A 176 19.95 -9.76 -2.31
N LEU A 177 20.88 -9.89 -3.26
CA LEU A 177 22.24 -9.36 -3.16
C LEU A 177 22.30 -7.89 -3.61
N SER A 178 23.35 -7.18 -3.17
CA SER A 178 23.61 -5.78 -3.53
C SER A 178 23.79 -5.57 -5.04
N ASP A 179 24.17 -6.61 -5.78
CA ASP A 179 24.34 -6.61 -7.23
C ASP A 179 23.09 -7.04 -8.02
N ASN A 180 21.91 -7.03 -7.39
CA ASN A 180 20.62 -7.42 -8.01
C ASN A 180 20.52 -8.88 -8.46
N ARG A 181 21.29 -9.79 -7.86
CA ARG A 181 21.02 -11.23 -7.94
C ARG A 181 20.13 -11.68 -6.80
N LEU A 182 19.17 -12.55 -7.11
CA LEU A 182 18.25 -13.15 -6.14
C LEU A 182 18.57 -14.63 -5.99
N ASN A 183 19.28 -15.02 -4.93
CA ASN A 183 19.60 -16.42 -4.64
C ASN A 183 18.58 -16.99 -3.65
N VAL A 184 17.73 -17.89 -4.12
CA VAL A 184 16.63 -18.48 -3.35
C VAL A 184 17.06 -19.84 -2.80
N TYR A 185 17.20 -19.93 -1.48
CA TYR A 185 17.55 -21.14 -0.75
C TYR A 185 16.31 -21.79 -0.13
N PRO A 186 16.02 -23.07 -0.38
CA PRO A 186 14.85 -23.72 0.19
C PRO A 186 15.02 -24.04 1.68
N VAL A 187 13.94 -23.91 2.44
CA VAL A 187 13.79 -24.56 3.74
C VAL A 187 13.34 -26.00 3.48
N LEU A 188 14.20 -26.96 3.81
CA LEU A 188 13.93 -28.39 3.59
C LEU A 188 13.43 -29.01 4.88
N LEU A 189 12.19 -29.52 4.88
CA LEU A 189 11.58 -30.16 6.06
C LEU A 189 11.17 -31.59 5.74
N GLN A 190 11.25 -32.47 6.74
CA GLN A 190 10.81 -33.86 6.63
C GLN A 190 9.90 -34.26 7.80
N LYS A 191 8.77 -34.92 7.49
CA LYS A 191 7.86 -35.54 8.45
C LYS A 191 7.62 -36.99 8.06
N GLY A 192 8.23 -37.90 8.81
CA GLY A 192 8.25 -39.32 8.46
C GLY A 192 8.84 -39.55 7.07
N LYS A 193 8.00 -39.90 6.08
CA LYS A 193 8.41 -40.16 4.69
C LYS A 193 8.15 -39.00 3.73
N THR A 194 7.48 -37.95 4.18
CA THR A 194 7.15 -36.80 3.34
C THR A 194 8.21 -35.74 3.50
N LYS A 195 8.72 -35.22 2.39
CA LYS A 195 9.64 -34.10 2.35
C LYS A 195 8.97 -32.91 1.66
N ILE A 196 9.19 -31.71 2.17
CA ILE A 196 8.74 -30.46 1.55
C ILE A 196 9.92 -29.49 1.43
N ALA A 197 9.95 -28.74 0.33
CA ALA A 197 10.94 -27.71 0.07
C ALA A 197 10.21 -26.38 -0.06
N ILE A 198 10.45 -25.45 0.87
CA ILE A 198 9.79 -24.15 0.90
C ILE A 198 10.77 -23.09 0.40
N TYR A 199 10.52 -22.59 -0.79
CA TYR A 199 11.19 -21.48 -1.42
C TYR A 199 10.43 -20.19 -1.13
N GLY A 200 11.14 -19.07 -1.01
CA GLY A 200 10.49 -17.77 -0.96
C GLY A 200 11.45 -16.62 -0.77
N TRP A 201 10.95 -15.44 -1.06
CA TRP A 201 11.61 -14.15 -0.87
C TRP A 201 10.55 -13.12 -0.51
N GLY A 202 10.93 -12.09 0.22
CA GLY A 202 10.02 -11.00 0.54
C GLY A 202 9.73 -10.08 -0.65
N TRP A 203 8.83 -9.12 -0.47
CA TRP A 203 8.49 -8.19 -1.54
C TRP A 203 9.70 -7.41 -2.07
N ILE A 204 9.74 -7.24 -3.38
CA ILE A 204 10.76 -6.48 -4.13
C ILE A 204 9.99 -5.58 -5.08
N THR A 205 10.38 -4.31 -5.21
CA THR A 205 9.72 -3.34 -6.10
C THR A 205 9.56 -3.90 -7.52
N ASP A 206 8.39 -3.68 -8.13
CA ASP A 206 8.00 -4.37 -9.36
C ASP A 206 9.00 -4.14 -10.51
N LEU A 207 9.51 -2.91 -10.66
CA LEU A 207 10.50 -2.58 -11.70
C LEU A 207 11.81 -3.34 -11.50
N ARG A 208 12.32 -3.35 -10.25
CA ARG A 208 13.55 -4.08 -9.90
C ARG A 208 13.36 -5.57 -10.12
N PHE A 209 12.25 -6.12 -9.68
CA PHE A 209 11.91 -7.52 -9.87
C PHE A 209 11.80 -7.90 -11.34
N ARG A 210 11.16 -7.05 -12.15
CA ARG A 210 11.06 -7.27 -13.59
C ARG A 210 12.41 -7.22 -14.28
N SER A 211 13.30 -6.31 -13.87
CA SER A 211 14.68 -6.26 -14.36
C SER A 211 15.42 -7.58 -14.09
N MET A 212 15.30 -8.12 -12.88
CA MET A 212 15.94 -9.40 -12.51
C MET A 212 15.43 -10.58 -13.33
N ILE A 213 14.12 -10.66 -13.59
CA ILE A 213 13.55 -11.68 -14.49
C ILE A 213 14.15 -11.56 -15.89
N ASN A 214 14.19 -10.35 -16.46
CA ASN A 214 14.69 -10.12 -17.81
C ASN A 214 16.20 -10.45 -17.94
N LEU A 215 16.97 -10.15 -16.91
CA LEU A 215 18.42 -10.42 -16.85
C LEU A 215 18.75 -11.87 -16.45
N GLY A 216 17.76 -12.65 -16.01
CA GLY A 216 17.97 -14.02 -15.54
C GLY A 216 18.80 -14.10 -14.26
N THR A 217 18.67 -13.12 -13.36
CA THR A 217 19.48 -13.04 -12.13
C THR A 217 18.81 -13.69 -10.91
N ILE A 218 17.72 -14.43 -11.12
CA ILE A 218 17.03 -15.20 -10.08
C ILE A 218 17.53 -16.66 -10.12
N ASN A 219 18.27 -17.06 -9.09
CA ASN A 219 18.91 -18.36 -8.98
C ASN A 219 18.24 -19.17 -7.87
N PHE A 220 17.77 -20.38 -8.19
CA PHE A 220 17.22 -21.31 -7.21
C PHE A 220 18.28 -22.34 -6.82
N GLU A 221 18.52 -22.53 -5.51
CA GLU A 221 19.26 -23.69 -5.03
C GLU A 221 18.32 -24.91 -5.03
N VAL A 222 18.58 -25.86 -5.92
CA VAL A 222 17.71 -27.03 -6.14
C VAL A 222 18.43 -28.28 -5.61
N PRO A 223 17.85 -29.01 -4.63
CA PRO A 223 18.41 -30.28 -4.18
C PRO A 223 18.49 -31.30 -5.32
N GLU A 224 19.49 -32.18 -5.29
CA GLU A 224 19.64 -33.25 -6.31
C GLU A 224 18.40 -34.16 -6.35
N ASP A 225 17.74 -34.37 -5.22
CA ASP A 225 16.52 -35.14 -5.04
C ASP A 225 15.24 -34.27 -5.09
N VAL A 226 15.19 -33.20 -5.88
CA VAL A 226 14.03 -32.27 -5.95
C VAL A 226 12.67 -32.95 -6.16
N ASP A 227 12.61 -34.03 -6.94
CA ASP A 227 11.38 -34.79 -7.19
C ASP A 227 10.93 -35.63 -5.96
N ASP A 228 11.78 -35.75 -4.94
CA ASP A 228 11.41 -36.31 -3.63
C ASP A 228 10.68 -35.32 -2.73
N TYR A 229 10.78 -34.02 -3.01
CA TYR A 229 10.09 -32.96 -2.28
C TYR A 229 8.76 -32.60 -2.93
N PHE A 230 7.83 -32.11 -2.10
CA PHE A 230 6.76 -31.24 -2.55
C PHE A 230 7.25 -29.79 -2.47
N ASN A 231 7.30 -29.11 -3.62
CA ASN A 231 7.98 -27.84 -3.78
C ASN A 231 6.99 -26.68 -3.67
N ILE A 232 7.14 -25.89 -2.61
CA ILE A 232 6.28 -24.74 -2.29
C ILE A 232 7.08 -23.47 -2.56
N LEU A 233 6.50 -22.53 -3.29
CA LEU A 233 7.04 -21.20 -3.51
C LEU A 233 6.16 -20.15 -2.81
N VAL A 234 6.73 -19.29 -2.00
CA VAL A 234 6.04 -18.19 -1.31
C VAL A 234 6.54 -16.86 -1.88
N VAL A 235 5.62 -16.04 -2.40
CA VAL A 235 5.95 -14.75 -3.02
C VAL A 235 4.96 -13.68 -2.60
N HIS A 236 5.47 -12.45 -2.50
CA HIS A 236 4.66 -11.26 -2.28
C HIS A 236 4.95 -10.27 -3.41
N GLN A 237 4.26 -10.39 -4.54
CA GLN A 237 4.49 -9.62 -5.77
C GLN A 237 3.19 -9.33 -6.50
N ASN A 238 3.14 -8.33 -7.38
CA ASN A 238 1.99 -8.13 -8.26
C ASN A 238 1.78 -9.34 -9.19
N ARG A 239 0.54 -9.84 -9.29
CA ARG A 239 0.18 -10.99 -10.14
C ARG A 239 -0.37 -10.59 -11.49
N VAL A 240 -1.02 -9.41 -11.54
CA VAL A 240 -1.67 -8.90 -12.75
C VAL A 240 -1.12 -7.52 -13.12
N PRO A 241 -1.07 -7.19 -14.41
CA PRO A 241 -0.61 -5.87 -14.86
C PRO A 241 -1.56 -4.78 -14.35
N ARG A 242 -1.03 -3.79 -13.64
CA ARG A 242 -1.79 -2.64 -13.11
C ARG A 242 -1.61 -1.39 -13.99
N SER A 243 -0.39 -0.84 -14.08
CA SER A 243 -0.06 0.45 -14.72
C SER A 243 0.68 0.29 -16.05
N SER A 244 1.80 -0.45 -16.05
CA SER A 244 2.48 -0.91 -17.24
C SER A 244 2.05 -2.34 -17.60
N LYS A 245 2.30 -2.77 -18.84
CA LYS A 245 2.01 -4.14 -19.27
C LYS A 245 3.02 -5.17 -18.73
N THR A 246 4.05 -4.76 -17.99
CA THR A 246 5.23 -5.58 -17.69
C THR A 246 5.57 -5.69 -16.20
N ASP A 247 4.96 -4.90 -15.33
CA ASP A 247 5.32 -4.82 -13.89
C ASP A 247 4.51 -5.84 -13.07
N PHE A 248 4.68 -7.12 -13.36
CA PHE A 248 4.08 -8.21 -12.59
C PHE A 248 4.91 -9.49 -12.74
N PHE A 249 4.78 -10.40 -11.77
CA PHE A 249 5.34 -11.74 -11.86
C PHE A 249 4.35 -12.65 -12.59
N ALA A 250 4.74 -13.21 -13.74
CA ALA A 250 3.85 -14.10 -14.49
C ALA A 250 4.02 -15.54 -14.03
N HIS A 251 2.95 -16.33 -14.15
CA HIS A 251 3.02 -17.79 -13.90
C HIS A 251 4.04 -18.51 -14.79
N THR A 252 4.38 -17.95 -15.95
CA THR A 252 5.41 -18.47 -16.88
C THR A 252 6.83 -18.24 -16.40
N ASP A 253 7.03 -17.29 -15.48
CA ASP A 253 8.34 -16.98 -14.89
C ASP A 253 8.68 -17.94 -13.72
N ILE A 254 7.74 -18.79 -13.31
CA ILE A 254 7.90 -19.73 -12.19
C ILE A 254 8.55 -21.03 -12.69
N PRO A 255 9.57 -21.56 -12.00
CA PRO A 255 10.21 -22.81 -12.39
C PRO A 255 9.26 -24.02 -12.44
N GLU A 256 9.43 -24.90 -13.43
CA GLU A 256 8.55 -26.06 -13.66
C GLU A 256 8.55 -27.11 -12.53
N PHE A 257 9.56 -27.08 -11.64
CA PHE A 257 9.65 -28.00 -10.51
C PHE A 257 8.74 -27.60 -9.34
N ILE A 258 8.19 -26.38 -9.33
CA ILE A 258 7.30 -25.89 -8.27
C ILE A 258 5.91 -26.52 -8.38
N ASP A 259 5.44 -27.14 -7.28
CA ASP A 259 4.14 -27.79 -7.17
C ASP A 259 3.04 -26.83 -6.67
N TYR A 260 3.40 -25.92 -5.76
CA TYR A 260 2.46 -25.02 -5.09
C TYR A 260 3.06 -23.63 -4.97
N VAL A 261 2.27 -22.59 -5.24
CA VAL A 261 2.66 -21.19 -5.06
C VAL A 261 1.67 -20.53 -4.09
N LEU A 262 2.18 -20.03 -2.97
CA LEU A 262 1.48 -19.11 -2.08
C LEU A 262 1.75 -17.68 -2.54
N TRP A 263 0.73 -17.02 -3.06
CA TRP A 263 0.78 -15.67 -3.58
C TRP A 263 0.15 -14.68 -2.59
N GLY A 264 0.99 -13.90 -1.90
CA GLY A 264 0.58 -13.05 -0.78
C GLY A 264 -0.10 -11.74 -1.19
N HIS A 265 0.60 -10.91 -1.97
CA HIS A 265 0.29 -9.49 -2.20
C HIS A 265 -1.12 -9.12 -2.72
N GLU A 266 -1.80 -10.01 -3.44
CA GLU A 266 -3.09 -9.67 -4.04
C GLU A 266 -4.22 -9.95 -3.06
N HIS A 267 -4.97 -8.91 -2.69
CA HIS A 267 -6.02 -9.04 -1.67
C HIS A 267 -7.29 -9.76 -2.13
N ASP A 268 -7.50 -9.90 -3.44
CA ASP A 268 -8.60 -10.72 -3.95
C ASP A 268 -8.27 -12.21 -3.83
N GLN A 269 -9.29 -13.07 -3.83
CA GLN A 269 -9.07 -14.50 -3.61
C GLN A 269 -9.14 -15.25 -4.94
N LYS A 270 -8.07 -15.94 -5.31
CA LYS A 270 -7.99 -16.73 -6.55
C LYS A 270 -7.30 -18.06 -6.30
N TYR A 271 -7.67 -19.07 -7.07
CA TYR A 271 -7.11 -20.41 -6.96
C TYR A 271 -7.06 -21.03 -8.34
N ASP A 272 -5.88 -20.99 -8.95
CA ASP A 272 -5.69 -21.29 -10.36
C ASP A 272 -4.74 -22.47 -10.51
N TRP A 273 -5.26 -23.56 -11.05
CA TRP A 273 -4.44 -24.69 -11.48
C TRP A 273 -4.02 -24.48 -12.93
N TYR A 274 -2.75 -24.72 -13.23
CA TYR A 274 -2.20 -24.55 -14.58
C TYR A 274 -2.10 -25.90 -15.29
N PRO A 275 -2.99 -26.20 -16.26
CA PRO A 275 -2.99 -27.50 -16.90
C PRO A 275 -1.71 -27.72 -17.71
N GLY A 276 -1.08 -28.89 -17.53
CA GLY A 276 0.19 -29.21 -18.18
C GLY A 276 1.42 -28.89 -17.33
N THR A 277 1.24 -28.30 -16.14
CA THR A 277 2.26 -28.20 -15.10
C THR A 277 1.78 -28.90 -13.82
N ARG A 278 2.71 -29.15 -12.89
CA ARG A 278 2.41 -29.61 -11.52
C ARG A 278 1.91 -28.49 -10.60
N MET A 279 1.91 -27.26 -11.10
CA MET A 279 1.75 -26.05 -10.31
C MET A 279 0.29 -25.68 -10.06
N LEU A 280 0.00 -25.39 -8.80
CA LEU A 280 -1.13 -24.59 -8.38
C LEU A 280 -0.66 -23.23 -7.88
N ILE A 281 -1.35 -22.17 -8.28
CA ILE A 281 -1.23 -20.87 -7.64
C ILE A 281 -2.42 -20.66 -6.71
N ASP A 282 -2.12 -20.61 -5.42
CA ASP A 282 -3.04 -20.19 -4.37
C ASP A 282 -2.80 -18.72 -4.04
N GLN A 283 -3.85 -17.92 -4.18
CA GLN A 283 -3.87 -16.51 -3.81
C GLN A 283 -4.95 -16.37 -2.72
N PRO A 284 -4.58 -16.54 -1.44
CA PRO A 284 -5.54 -16.59 -0.34
C PRO A 284 -6.34 -15.30 -0.19
N GLY A 285 -5.71 -14.17 -0.52
CA GLY A 285 -6.21 -12.82 -0.30
C GLY A 285 -6.07 -12.36 1.16
N ALA A 286 -6.21 -11.05 1.37
CA ALA A 286 -6.13 -10.44 2.69
C ALA A 286 -7.24 -10.93 3.63
N THR A 287 -6.92 -11.04 4.92
CA THR A 287 -7.87 -11.51 5.94
C THR A 287 -8.78 -10.39 6.44
N VAL A 288 -8.42 -9.13 6.17
CA VAL A 288 -9.23 -7.93 6.42
C VAL A 288 -9.48 -7.14 5.12
N VAL A 289 -10.56 -6.36 5.09
CA VAL A 289 -10.89 -5.51 3.94
C VAL A 289 -10.11 -4.19 4.04
N THR A 290 -9.03 -4.06 3.27
CA THR A 290 -8.19 -2.85 3.27
C THR A 290 -8.61 -1.84 2.20
N SER A 291 -9.19 -2.32 1.09
CA SER A 291 -9.72 -1.47 0.02
C SER A 291 -11.17 -1.83 -0.36
N LEU A 292 -11.99 -0.80 -0.57
CA LEU A 292 -13.40 -0.95 -0.96
C LEU A 292 -13.56 -1.20 -2.46
N THR A 293 -13.00 -2.32 -2.93
CA THR A 293 -13.01 -2.74 -4.34
C THR A 293 -13.79 -4.04 -4.53
N ASN A 294 -14.19 -4.33 -5.78
CA ASN A 294 -14.94 -5.55 -6.09
C ASN A 294 -14.14 -6.84 -5.83
N GLY A 295 -12.80 -6.78 -5.81
CA GLY A 295 -11.96 -7.96 -5.51
C GLY A 295 -12.08 -8.43 -4.06
N GLU A 296 -12.48 -7.53 -3.16
CA GLU A 296 -12.44 -7.71 -1.71
C GLU A 296 -13.82 -8.04 -1.09
N ILE A 297 -14.81 -8.37 -1.93
CA ILE A 297 -16.21 -8.61 -1.52
C ILE A 297 -16.47 -10.02 -0.99
N ASN A 298 -15.59 -10.96 -1.34
CA ASN A 298 -15.77 -12.37 -1.02
C ASN A 298 -15.52 -12.60 0.48
N GLN A 299 -16.17 -13.62 1.04
CA GLN A 299 -15.88 -14.04 2.41
C GLN A 299 -14.43 -14.48 2.51
N ARG A 300 -13.67 -13.83 3.41
CA ARG A 300 -12.25 -14.11 3.63
C ARG A 300 -12.04 -15.54 4.07
N ARG A 301 -10.96 -16.14 3.58
CA ARG A 301 -10.59 -17.54 3.85
C ARG A 301 -9.09 -17.66 4.00
N ILE A 302 -8.68 -18.62 4.80
CA ILE A 302 -7.31 -19.11 4.86
C ILE A 302 -7.25 -20.51 4.22
N GLY A 303 -6.04 -21.01 3.98
CA GLY A 303 -5.82 -22.33 3.39
C GLY A 303 -5.37 -23.36 4.42
N MET A 304 -5.69 -24.64 4.19
CA MET A 304 -5.06 -25.78 4.85
C MET A 304 -4.49 -26.68 3.76
N LEU A 305 -3.17 -26.74 3.67
CA LEU A 305 -2.47 -27.58 2.72
C LEU A 305 -2.04 -28.87 3.42
N THR A 306 -2.59 -29.99 2.97
CA THR A 306 -2.27 -31.32 3.48
C THR A 306 -1.42 -32.05 2.45
N ILE A 307 -0.25 -32.55 2.84
CA ILE A 307 0.73 -33.17 1.94
C ILE A 307 1.17 -34.50 2.52
N ARG A 308 1.17 -35.55 1.70
CA ARG A 308 1.56 -36.89 2.11
C ARG A 308 2.23 -37.65 0.97
N ARG A 309 3.43 -38.15 1.21
CA ARG A 309 4.12 -39.07 0.30
C ARG A 309 3.79 -40.53 0.64
N ARG A 310 3.49 -41.31 -0.39
CA ARG A 310 3.27 -42.76 -0.30
C ARG A 310 4.03 -43.46 -1.43
N LYS A 311 5.03 -44.25 -1.06
CA LYS A 311 6.00 -44.82 -2.02
C LYS A 311 6.63 -43.68 -2.83
N ASN A 312 6.54 -43.70 -4.17
CA ASN A 312 7.12 -42.70 -5.05
C ASN A 312 6.09 -41.66 -5.53
N GLU A 313 4.92 -41.59 -4.90
CA GLU A 313 3.85 -40.66 -5.27
C GLU A 313 3.60 -39.67 -4.12
N CYS A 314 3.51 -38.38 -4.45
CA CYS A 314 3.09 -37.33 -3.53
C CYS A 314 1.60 -37.04 -3.71
N TYR A 315 0.84 -37.10 -2.63
CA TYR A 315 -0.58 -36.78 -2.59
C TYR A 315 -0.79 -35.49 -1.80
N TRP A 316 -1.63 -34.59 -2.28
CA TRP A 316 -1.86 -33.34 -1.59
C TRP A 316 -3.25 -32.76 -1.85
N ARG A 317 -3.74 -31.97 -0.89
CA ARG A 317 -5.05 -31.31 -0.93
C ARG A 317 -4.93 -29.92 -0.31
N HIS A 318 -5.62 -28.94 -0.89
CA HIS A 318 -5.79 -27.61 -0.33
C HIS A 318 -7.26 -27.41 0.03
N ASP A 319 -7.55 -27.22 1.32
CA ASP A 319 -8.88 -26.93 1.85
C ASP A 319 -8.99 -25.44 2.20
N LYS A 320 -10.13 -24.81 1.87
CA LYS A 320 -10.37 -23.39 2.15
C LYS A 320 -11.19 -23.25 3.42
N ILE A 321 -10.64 -22.58 4.42
CA ILE A 321 -11.29 -22.38 5.72
C ILE A 321 -11.84 -20.95 5.78
N PRO A 322 -13.16 -20.75 5.87
CA PRO A 322 -13.73 -19.42 6.00
C PRO A 322 -13.38 -18.78 7.35
N LEU A 323 -13.17 -17.47 7.33
CA LEU A 323 -13.04 -16.65 8.54
C LEU A 323 -14.40 -16.03 8.87
N ASP A 324 -14.82 -16.14 10.13
CA ASP A 324 -16.09 -15.65 10.64
C ASP A 324 -15.98 -14.28 11.29
N THR A 325 -14.82 -13.90 11.80
CA THR A 325 -14.60 -12.61 12.48
C THR A 325 -14.32 -11.46 11.53
N SER A 326 -13.87 -11.73 10.29
CA SER A 326 -13.57 -10.66 9.32
C SER A 326 -14.84 -9.86 8.94
N ARG A 327 -14.75 -8.53 8.91
CA ARG A 327 -15.91 -7.65 8.65
C ARG A 327 -16.52 -7.90 7.28
N ILE A 328 -17.86 -8.01 7.22
CA ILE A 328 -18.58 -8.20 5.96
C ILE A 328 -18.57 -6.89 5.16
N PHE A 329 -18.20 -7.00 3.89
CA PHE A 329 -18.24 -5.92 2.92
C PHE A 329 -19.31 -6.21 1.86
N ILE A 330 -20.26 -5.29 1.68
CA ILE A 330 -21.25 -5.36 0.59
C ILE A 330 -20.91 -4.28 -0.43
N PHE A 331 -20.69 -4.71 -1.67
CA PHE A 331 -20.42 -3.85 -2.80
C PHE A 331 -21.52 -4.02 -3.85
N ARG A 332 -21.97 -2.93 -4.47
CA ARG A 332 -22.97 -2.97 -5.55
C ARG A 332 -22.65 -1.92 -6.60
N ASP A 333 -22.64 -2.34 -7.86
CA ASP A 333 -22.69 -1.42 -9.00
C ASP A 333 -24.15 -1.05 -9.29
N PHE A 334 -24.40 0.22 -9.58
CA PHE A 334 -25.75 0.75 -9.75
C PHE A 334 -25.82 1.75 -10.91
N VAL A 335 -26.65 1.46 -11.90
CA VAL A 335 -26.89 2.35 -13.05
C VAL A 335 -28.17 3.13 -12.78
N ILE A 336 -28.09 4.47 -12.66
CA ILE A 336 -29.26 5.27 -12.28
C ILE A 336 -30.34 5.27 -13.36
N SER A 337 -29.94 5.33 -14.63
CA SER A 337 -30.86 5.42 -15.78
C SER A 337 -31.78 4.20 -15.93
N ASP A 338 -31.45 3.07 -15.31
CA ASP A 338 -32.28 1.86 -15.35
C ASP A 338 -33.56 1.99 -14.50
N PHE A 339 -33.58 2.96 -13.58
CA PHE A 339 -34.63 3.09 -12.56
C PHE A 339 -35.31 4.45 -12.54
N LEU A 340 -34.70 5.46 -13.17
CA LEU A 340 -35.18 6.84 -13.11
C LEU A 340 -35.04 7.49 -14.48
N ASP A 341 -36.13 8.11 -14.93
CA ASP A 341 -36.10 9.01 -16.07
C ASP A 341 -35.33 10.29 -15.70
N LEU A 342 -34.26 10.55 -16.43
CA LEU A 342 -33.31 11.63 -16.16
C LEU A 342 -33.71 12.93 -16.89
N ASP A 343 -34.78 12.90 -17.70
CA ASP A 343 -35.27 14.06 -18.45
C ASP A 343 -36.23 14.96 -17.63
N GLU A 344 -36.31 14.77 -16.31
CA GLU A 344 -37.09 15.60 -15.39
C GLU A 344 -36.63 17.07 -15.44
N ALA A 345 -37.56 17.96 -15.82
CA ALA A 345 -37.27 19.38 -16.02
C ALA A 345 -37.00 20.12 -14.70
N ASP A 346 -37.60 19.66 -13.60
CA ASP A 346 -37.36 20.21 -12.27
C ASP A 346 -36.14 19.54 -11.61
N ALA A 347 -35.05 20.30 -11.55
CA ALA A 347 -33.81 19.85 -10.95
C ALA A 347 -33.96 19.47 -9.46
N GLN A 348 -34.87 20.09 -8.71
CA GLN A 348 -35.06 19.79 -7.29
C GLN A 348 -35.79 18.45 -7.10
N ILE A 349 -36.82 18.20 -7.89
CA ILE A 349 -37.56 16.93 -7.87
C ILE A 349 -36.65 15.77 -8.29
N LEU A 350 -35.84 15.96 -9.33
CA LEU A 350 -34.88 14.95 -9.78
C LEU A 350 -33.87 14.60 -8.67
N LYS A 351 -33.36 15.60 -7.94
CA LYS A 351 -32.45 15.39 -6.81
C LYS A 351 -33.07 14.54 -5.71
N GLU A 352 -34.32 14.82 -5.35
CA GLU A 352 -35.02 14.08 -4.29
C GLU A 352 -35.27 12.63 -4.72
N LYS A 353 -35.68 12.39 -5.97
CA LYS A 353 -35.85 11.04 -6.52
C LYS A 353 -34.54 10.25 -6.52
N ILE A 354 -33.42 10.85 -6.93
CA ILE A 354 -32.09 10.22 -6.89
C ILE A 354 -31.68 9.89 -5.45
N ARG A 355 -31.86 10.84 -4.52
CA ARG A 355 -31.55 10.62 -3.10
C ARG A 355 -32.34 9.43 -2.54
N ASP A 356 -33.65 9.41 -2.73
CA ASP A 356 -34.51 8.35 -2.22
C ASP A 356 -34.15 6.97 -2.77
N LEU A 357 -33.81 6.91 -4.06
CA LEU A 357 -33.38 5.70 -4.73
C LEU A 357 -32.05 5.18 -4.15
N VAL A 358 -31.05 6.05 -3.98
CA VAL A 358 -29.76 5.66 -3.40
C VAL A 358 -29.90 5.23 -1.94
N VAL A 359 -30.67 5.97 -1.13
CA VAL A 359 -30.96 5.59 0.26
C VAL A 359 -31.65 4.23 0.33
N ARG A 360 -32.59 3.95 -0.59
CA ARG A 360 -33.23 2.63 -0.70
C ARG A 360 -32.20 1.54 -1.01
N GLN A 361 -31.32 1.75 -1.99
CA GLN A 361 -30.25 0.79 -2.30
C GLN A 361 -29.34 0.51 -1.10
N ILE A 362 -28.95 1.54 -0.35
CA ILE A 362 -28.12 1.38 0.86
C ILE A 362 -28.87 0.60 1.94
N LYS A 363 -30.16 0.88 2.15
CA LYS A 363 -31.00 0.11 3.09
C LYS A 363 -31.10 -1.36 2.69
N ASP A 364 -31.28 -1.65 1.41
CA ASP A 364 -31.33 -3.02 0.90
C ASP A 364 -29.99 -3.74 1.10
N MET A 365 -28.86 -3.06 0.89
CA MET A 365 -27.52 -3.60 1.16
C MET A 365 -27.31 -3.87 2.66
N LYS A 366 -27.83 -3.01 3.54
CA LYS A 366 -27.80 -3.24 5.00
C LYS A 366 -28.64 -4.45 5.40
N GLN A 367 -29.84 -4.60 4.85
CA GLN A 367 -30.66 -5.80 5.07
C GLN A 367 -29.96 -7.08 4.59
N GLU A 368 -29.31 -7.03 3.42
CA GLU A 368 -28.49 -8.14 2.91
C GLU A 368 -27.37 -8.50 3.90
N PHE A 369 -26.68 -7.50 4.45
CA PHE A 369 -25.70 -7.70 5.51
C PHE A 369 -26.30 -8.36 6.75
N ASP A 370 -27.43 -7.86 7.27
CA ASP A 370 -28.05 -8.36 8.49
C ASP A 370 -28.43 -9.84 8.33
N LEU A 371 -28.98 -10.21 7.17
CA LEU A 371 -29.28 -11.60 6.81
C LEU A 371 -28.02 -12.47 6.73
N LYS A 372 -26.96 -11.98 6.08
CA LYS A 372 -25.67 -12.71 5.97
C LYS A 372 -25.04 -12.96 7.33
N ARG A 373 -25.00 -11.92 8.18
CA ARG A 373 -24.44 -12.00 9.53
C ARG A 373 -25.21 -12.97 10.40
N GLN A 374 -26.54 -12.85 10.45
CA GLN A 374 -27.40 -13.68 11.29
C GLN A 374 -27.34 -15.17 10.93
N LYS A 375 -27.32 -15.48 9.62
CA LYS A 375 -27.36 -16.87 9.13
C LYS A 375 -25.99 -17.54 9.11
N PHE A 376 -24.95 -16.83 8.69
CA PHE A 376 -23.69 -17.47 8.30
C PHE A 376 -22.45 -16.97 9.05
N ARG A 377 -22.46 -15.75 9.59
CA ARG A 377 -21.24 -15.12 10.14
C ARG A 377 -21.53 -14.36 11.44
N LYS A 378 -21.97 -15.08 12.47
CA LYS A 378 -22.41 -14.49 13.75
C LYS A 378 -21.31 -13.72 14.49
N LEU A 379 -20.05 -14.14 14.31
CA LEU A 379 -18.88 -13.51 14.92
C LEU A 379 -18.39 -12.27 14.17
N ALA A 380 -18.92 -11.99 12.97
CA ALA A 380 -18.55 -10.78 12.25
C ALA A 380 -19.01 -9.52 13.02
N PRO A 381 -18.25 -8.42 12.96
CA PRO A 381 -18.63 -7.13 13.55
C PRO A 381 -20.02 -6.65 13.12
N GLU A 382 -20.70 -5.91 13.99
CA GLU A 382 -22.12 -5.53 13.82
C GLU A 382 -22.37 -4.52 12.70
N MET A 383 -21.40 -3.66 12.41
CA MET A 383 -21.51 -2.62 11.39
C MET A 383 -20.82 -3.05 10.08
N PRO A 384 -21.50 -3.06 8.92
CA PRO A 384 -20.88 -3.44 7.66
C PRO A 384 -19.95 -2.37 7.11
N LEU A 385 -19.11 -2.79 6.16
CA LEU A 385 -18.62 -1.91 5.11
C LEU A 385 -19.62 -1.95 3.95
N LEU A 386 -20.02 -0.80 3.44
CA LEU A 386 -20.90 -0.69 2.28
C LEU A 386 -20.24 0.16 1.20
N ARG A 387 -20.39 -0.25 -0.07
CA ARG A 387 -19.96 0.54 -1.24
C ARG A 387 -20.97 0.41 -2.37
N LEU A 388 -21.74 1.46 -2.60
CA LEU A 388 -22.58 1.62 -3.78
C LEU A 388 -21.80 2.43 -4.82
N ARG A 389 -21.42 1.81 -5.94
CA ARG A 389 -20.75 2.49 -7.04
C ARG A 389 -21.76 2.81 -8.14
N ILE A 390 -22.03 4.10 -8.28
CA ILE A 390 -22.95 4.62 -9.26
C ILE A 390 -22.25 4.75 -10.62
N LEU A 391 -22.77 4.03 -11.61
CA LEU A 391 -22.31 4.08 -12.99
C LEU A 391 -23.08 5.19 -13.72
N GLN A 392 -22.38 6.26 -14.09
CA GLN A 392 -22.97 7.47 -14.67
C GLN A 392 -22.62 7.59 -16.15
N GLU A 393 -23.62 7.59 -17.03
CA GLU A 393 -23.41 7.97 -18.43
C GLU A 393 -23.18 9.49 -18.56
N ALA A 394 -22.42 9.91 -19.56
CA ALA A 394 -22.01 11.31 -19.78
C ALA A 394 -23.18 12.32 -19.92
N LYS A 395 -24.41 11.83 -20.06
CA LYS A 395 -25.66 12.60 -20.17
C LYS A 395 -26.30 13.00 -18.83
N ILE A 396 -25.57 12.94 -17.71
CA ILE A 396 -25.99 13.59 -16.46
C ILE A 396 -25.08 14.80 -16.19
N PRO A 397 -25.26 15.96 -16.85
CA PRO A 397 -24.45 17.15 -16.64
C PRO A 397 -25.29 18.27 -15.99
N LYS A 398 -24.97 18.58 -14.71
CA LYS A 398 -25.18 19.89 -14.02
C LYS A 398 -25.11 19.77 -12.49
N MET A 399 -25.03 18.57 -11.94
CA MET A 399 -25.24 18.32 -10.52
C MET A 399 -24.24 17.26 -10.03
N LYS A 400 -23.34 17.62 -9.10
CA LYS A 400 -22.43 16.62 -8.51
C LYS A 400 -23.26 15.74 -7.59
N LEU A 401 -23.35 14.43 -7.84
CA LEU A 401 -24.14 13.56 -6.96
C LEU A 401 -23.64 13.54 -5.50
N THR A 402 -22.38 13.91 -5.27
CA THR A 402 -21.81 14.16 -3.94
C THR A 402 -22.53 15.25 -3.14
N GLU A 403 -23.32 16.12 -3.79
CA GLU A 403 -24.10 17.18 -3.15
C GLU A 403 -25.47 16.70 -2.63
N PHE A 404 -25.92 15.48 -3.00
CA PHE A 404 -27.27 15.00 -2.67
C PHE A 404 -27.33 14.03 -1.52
N ILE A 405 -26.27 13.27 -1.29
CA ILE A 405 -26.23 12.27 -0.24
C ILE A 405 -25.42 12.85 0.90
N ASN A 406 -26.10 13.33 1.93
CA ASN A 406 -25.41 13.67 3.16
C ASN A 406 -24.79 12.39 3.71
N HIS A 407 -23.46 12.34 3.78
CA HIS A 407 -22.72 11.23 4.40
C HIS A 407 -23.23 10.89 5.81
N HIS A 408 -23.86 11.86 6.50
CA HIS A 408 -24.49 11.66 7.79
C HIS A 408 -25.63 10.63 7.78
N ASP A 409 -26.49 10.63 6.76
CA ASP A 409 -27.63 9.70 6.66
C ASP A 409 -27.20 8.29 6.24
N ALA A 410 -26.03 8.15 5.61
CA ALA A 410 -25.48 6.86 5.21
C ALA A 410 -24.67 6.18 6.32
N ARG A 411 -24.01 6.96 7.21
CA ARG A 411 -23.21 6.46 8.35
C ARG A 411 -24.02 5.66 9.37
N GLN A 412 -25.34 5.86 9.44
CA GLN A 412 -26.18 5.02 10.29
C GLN A 412 -26.27 3.56 9.80
N TYR A 413 -25.91 3.30 8.53
CA TYR A 413 -26.01 1.96 7.92
C TYR A 413 -24.65 1.27 7.74
N ALA A 414 -23.54 2.02 7.74
CA ALA A 414 -22.20 1.51 7.50
C ALA A 414 -21.15 2.30 8.27
N ILE A 415 -20.02 1.65 8.55
CA ILE A 415 -18.92 2.29 9.27
C ILE A 415 -18.08 3.22 8.41
N ASN A 416 -17.90 2.88 7.13
CA ASN A 416 -17.06 3.66 6.23
C ASN A 416 -17.81 4.92 5.76
N SER A 417 -17.09 6.04 5.65
CA SER A 417 -17.68 7.29 5.20
C SER A 417 -17.99 7.29 3.71
N ASP A 418 -17.20 6.59 2.92
CA ASP A 418 -17.22 6.55 1.46
C ASP A 418 -18.19 5.49 0.92
N VAL A 419 -19.40 5.43 1.50
CA VAL A 419 -20.45 4.47 1.10
C VAL A 419 -20.83 4.59 -0.37
N VAL A 420 -20.77 5.79 -0.94
CA VAL A 420 -21.14 6.03 -2.34
C VAL A 420 -19.94 6.50 -3.14
N SER A 421 -19.74 5.91 -4.31
CA SER A 421 -18.72 6.30 -5.27
C SER A 421 -19.30 6.43 -6.68
N TYR A 422 -18.63 7.16 -7.57
CA TYR A 422 -19.09 7.39 -8.93
C TYR A 422 -18.05 6.88 -9.92
N LYS A 423 -18.52 6.29 -11.01
CA LYS A 423 -17.67 5.86 -12.13
C LYS A 423 -18.39 6.16 -13.44
N ASN A 424 -17.75 6.95 -14.30
CA ASN A 424 -18.24 7.11 -15.67
C ASN A 424 -17.72 5.93 -16.52
N PRO A 425 -18.59 5.11 -17.13
CA PRO A 425 -18.16 3.99 -17.97
C PRO A 425 -17.43 4.45 -19.24
N ASN A 426 -17.74 5.65 -19.72
CA ASN A 426 -17.22 6.23 -20.97
C ASN A 426 -16.00 7.13 -20.77
N THR A 427 -15.64 7.45 -19.52
CA THR A 427 -14.27 7.88 -19.28
C THR A 427 -13.37 6.67 -19.49
N LYS A 428 -12.87 6.49 -20.72
CA LYS A 428 -11.49 6.00 -20.85
C LYS A 428 -10.73 6.82 -19.83
N LYS A 429 -10.10 6.19 -18.83
CA LYS A 429 -9.01 6.88 -18.13
C LYS A 429 -8.17 7.41 -19.28
N VAL A 430 -8.12 8.74 -19.45
CA VAL A 430 -6.94 9.33 -20.06
C VAL A 430 -5.86 8.70 -19.21
N LYS A 431 -5.09 7.79 -19.81
CA LYS A 431 -3.93 7.23 -19.13
C LYS A 431 -3.26 8.46 -18.55
N ALA A 432 -3.18 8.57 -17.22
CA ALA A 432 -2.14 9.37 -16.64
C ALA A 432 -0.90 8.83 -17.36
N GLY A 433 -0.40 9.60 -18.32
CA GLY A 433 0.68 9.14 -19.17
C GLY A 433 1.76 8.74 -18.20
N VAL A 434 2.24 7.49 -18.30
CA VAL A 434 3.25 6.86 -17.44
C VAL A 434 3.91 7.90 -16.54
N PHE A 435 3.41 8.02 -15.31
CA PHE A 435 4.10 8.81 -14.31
C PHE A 435 5.28 7.93 -13.93
N PHE A 436 6.46 8.30 -14.41
CA PHE A 436 7.69 7.68 -13.92
C PHE A 436 7.82 8.11 -12.46
N GLY A 437 7.86 7.14 -11.55
CA GLY A 437 8.14 7.40 -10.16
C GLY A 437 9.62 7.77 -9.97
N PHE A 438 9.94 8.40 -8.84
CA PHE A 438 11.31 8.69 -8.40
C PHE A 438 12.24 7.45 -8.53
N GLU A 439 11.70 6.28 -8.21
CA GLU A 439 12.39 4.98 -8.28
C GLU A 439 12.74 4.53 -9.71
N ASP A 440 11.97 4.95 -10.73
CA ASP A 440 12.22 4.58 -12.13
C ASP A 440 13.41 5.35 -12.72
N ILE A 441 13.58 6.61 -12.29
CA ILE A 441 14.70 7.48 -12.68
C ILE A 441 15.95 7.10 -11.91
N ASP A 442 15.85 6.85 -10.60
CA ASP A 442 16.98 6.34 -9.81
C ASP A 442 17.49 5.02 -10.39
N ALA A 443 16.59 4.08 -10.70
CA ALA A 443 16.98 2.81 -11.32
C ALA A 443 17.64 2.99 -12.70
N ALA A 444 17.19 3.95 -13.52
CA ALA A 444 17.79 4.25 -14.83
C ALA A 444 19.16 4.93 -14.72
N ILE A 445 19.35 5.79 -13.71
CA ILE A 445 20.63 6.44 -13.39
C ILE A 445 21.63 5.40 -12.86
N PHE A 446 21.21 4.53 -11.93
CA PHE A 446 22.02 3.42 -11.43
C PHE A 446 22.38 2.40 -12.52
N ALA A 447 21.54 2.25 -13.55
CA ALA A 447 21.77 1.35 -14.69
C ALA A 447 22.52 2.01 -15.86
N GLU A 448 22.93 3.28 -15.74
CA GLU A 448 23.64 4.06 -16.78
C GLU A 448 22.91 4.10 -18.16
N ASP A 449 21.57 3.97 -18.19
CA ASP A 449 20.79 3.81 -19.43
C ASP A 449 20.28 5.16 -19.99
N GLN A 450 21.18 5.89 -20.63
CA GLN A 450 20.94 7.23 -21.18
C GLN A 450 19.78 7.33 -22.17
N GLN A 451 19.53 6.27 -22.95
CA GLN A 451 18.47 6.24 -23.97
C GLN A 451 17.07 6.25 -23.38
N LYS A 452 16.93 5.98 -22.07
CA LYS A 452 15.66 6.11 -21.33
C LYS A 452 15.53 7.45 -20.60
N ILE A 453 16.62 7.97 -20.03
CA ILE A 453 16.60 9.19 -19.22
C ILE A 453 16.18 10.43 -20.05
N LEU A 454 16.75 10.59 -21.25
CA LEU A 454 16.46 11.74 -22.12
C LEU A 454 14.98 11.82 -22.54
N PRO A 455 14.36 10.74 -23.06
CA PRO A 455 12.92 10.73 -23.35
C PRO A 455 12.04 10.97 -22.12
N MET A 456 12.45 10.51 -20.92
CA MET A 456 11.71 10.76 -19.68
C MET A 456 11.73 12.24 -19.29
N ILE A 457 12.90 12.89 -19.39
CA ILE A 457 13.04 14.34 -19.17
C ILE A 457 12.26 15.13 -20.23
N GLU A 458 12.36 14.75 -21.50
CA GLU A 458 11.60 15.37 -22.59
C GLU A 458 10.09 15.19 -22.42
N GLU A 459 9.64 14.05 -21.89
CA GLU A 459 8.23 13.77 -21.60
C GLU A 459 7.72 14.58 -20.40
N ILE A 460 8.55 14.82 -19.37
CA ILE A 460 8.25 15.75 -18.26
C ILE A 460 8.12 17.18 -18.80
N ILE A 461 9.05 17.62 -19.66
CA ILE A 461 9.00 18.94 -20.32
C ILE A 461 7.78 19.05 -21.25
N ALA A 462 7.41 17.97 -21.95
CA ALA A 462 6.33 17.97 -22.93
C ALA A 462 4.93 17.79 -22.32
N LYS A 463 4.78 17.18 -21.14
CA LYS A 463 3.49 16.99 -20.44
C LYS A 463 3.07 18.29 -19.76
N ARG A 464 2.29 19.08 -20.49
CA ARG A 464 1.76 20.41 -20.14
C ARG A 464 0.66 20.42 -19.06
N GLU A 465 0.71 19.59 -18.02
CA GLU A 465 -0.33 19.58 -16.98
C GLU A 465 0.16 19.90 -15.55
N PRO A 466 -0.68 20.51 -14.69
CA PRO A 466 -0.25 21.50 -13.70
C PRO A 466 -0.01 20.96 -12.29
N LEU A 467 0.15 19.66 -12.08
CA LEU A 467 0.08 19.07 -10.74
C LEU A 467 1.45 18.49 -10.35
N GLU A 468 2.12 19.20 -9.44
CA GLU A 468 3.29 18.78 -8.64
C GLU A 468 4.71 19.23 -9.07
N PHE A 469 4.87 20.50 -9.45
CA PHE A 469 6.17 21.16 -9.75
C PHE A 469 7.28 21.02 -8.68
N PHE A 470 6.95 20.77 -7.40
CA PHE A 470 7.94 20.78 -6.32
C PHE A 470 8.66 19.44 -6.12
N ASN A 471 8.03 18.31 -6.47
CA ASN A 471 8.72 17.03 -6.60
C ASN A 471 9.73 17.11 -7.75
N GLU A 472 9.38 17.80 -8.83
CA GLU A 472 10.24 17.96 -10.01
C GLU A 472 11.51 18.78 -9.72
N ILE A 473 11.43 19.83 -8.90
CA ILE A 473 12.60 20.64 -8.46
C ILE A 473 13.54 19.83 -7.54
N ALA A 474 12.98 19.06 -6.59
CA ALA A 474 13.76 18.15 -5.75
C ALA A 474 14.44 17.08 -6.61
N MET A 475 13.72 16.51 -7.58
CA MET A 475 14.26 15.59 -8.58
C MET A 475 15.37 16.23 -9.42
N THR A 476 15.23 17.48 -9.88
CA THR A 476 16.28 18.16 -10.65
C THR A 476 17.54 18.40 -9.81
N ASN A 477 17.41 18.68 -8.51
CA ASN A 477 18.54 18.85 -7.60
C ASN A 477 19.25 17.53 -7.28
N ILE A 478 18.52 16.43 -7.12
CA ILE A 478 19.09 15.08 -6.90
C ILE A 478 19.81 14.60 -8.17
N ILE A 479 19.19 14.78 -9.35
CA ILE A 479 19.83 14.47 -10.63
C ILE A 479 21.10 15.31 -10.83
N GLN A 480 21.06 16.61 -10.50
CA GLN A 480 22.24 17.47 -10.56
C GLN A 480 23.33 17.04 -9.57
N GLY A 481 22.98 16.69 -8.33
CA GLY A 481 23.95 16.21 -7.33
C GLY A 481 24.64 14.91 -7.76
N LYS A 482 23.88 13.97 -8.35
CA LYS A 482 24.42 12.75 -8.96
C LYS A 482 25.30 13.04 -10.19
N LEU A 483 24.90 13.98 -11.04
CA LEU A 483 25.71 14.42 -12.18
C LEU A 483 27.04 15.04 -11.72
N ASP A 484 27.01 15.88 -10.69
CA ASP A 484 28.18 16.54 -10.10
C ASP A 484 29.11 15.52 -9.42
N GLU A 485 28.57 14.46 -8.81
CA GLU A 485 29.33 13.31 -8.27
C GLU A 485 30.00 12.49 -9.39
N CYS A 486 29.34 12.32 -10.54
CA CYS A 486 29.84 11.55 -11.65
C CYS A 486 30.80 12.30 -12.59
N GLU A 487 30.78 13.64 -12.62
CA GLU A 487 31.77 14.47 -13.35
C GLU A 487 33.22 14.20 -12.88
N GLN A 488 33.41 13.58 -11.71
CA GLN A 488 34.72 13.18 -11.19
C GLN A 488 35.22 11.81 -11.70
N GLN A 489 34.42 11.08 -12.50
CA GLN A 489 34.76 9.75 -13.04
C GLN A 489 34.96 9.76 -14.56
N GLU A 490 35.98 9.05 -15.08
CA GLU A 490 36.31 9.01 -16.52
C GLU A 490 35.23 8.35 -17.41
N SER A 491 34.22 7.70 -16.84
CA SER A 491 33.10 7.04 -17.52
C SER A 491 32.08 8.01 -18.15
N PHE A 492 32.17 9.31 -17.88
CA PHE A 492 31.14 10.30 -18.24
C PHE A 492 31.21 10.91 -19.66
N LYS A 493 32.14 10.47 -20.52
CA LYS A 493 32.39 11.07 -21.85
C LYS A 493 31.25 10.99 -22.88
N GLY A 494 30.16 10.27 -22.59
CA GLY A 494 29.00 10.11 -23.49
C GLY A 494 27.77 10.97 -23.15
N LEU A 495 27.79 11.75 -22.07
CA LEU A 495 26.60 12.34 -21.43
C LEU A 495 26.35 13.82 -21.77
N ASN A 496 26.96 14.36 -22.84
CA ASN A 496 27.16 15.81 -23.04
C ASN A 496 25.89 16.70 -23.07
N GLU A 497 24.72 16.15 -23.38
CA GLU A 497 23.47 16.93 -23.52
C GLU A 497 22.60 16.93 -22.26
N LEU A 498 22.81 15.97 -21.35
CA LEU A 498 21.97 15.78 -20.16
C LEU A 498 22.09 16.93 -19.14
N PRO A 499 23.30 17.45 -18.81
CA PRO A 499 23.43 18.59 -17.90
C PRO A 499 22.70 19.85 -18.39
N ALA A 500 22.76 20.11 -19.71
CA ALA A 500 22.09 21.26 -20.30
C ALA A 500 20.56 21.15 -20.20
N ARG A 501 19.98 19.95 -20.43
CA ARG A 501 18.53 19.73 -20.33
C ARG A 501 18.00 19.71 -18.91
N VAL A 502 18.77 19.18 -17.96
CA VAL A 502 18.45 19.26 -16.52
C VAL A 502 18.43 20.72 -16.07
N LYS A 503 19.39 21.53 -16.52
CA LYS A 503 19.44 22.97 -16.24
C LYS A 503 18.23 23.72 -16.82
N GLU A 504 17.85 23.46 -18.06
CA GLU A 504 16.67 24.10 -18.68
C GLU A 504 15.36 23.74 -17.97
N LEU A 505 15.19 22.47 -17.58
CA LEU A 505 14.04 22.05 -16.79
C LEU A 505 14.01 22.78 -15.44
N LYS A 506 15.15 22.89 -14.76
CA LYS A 506 15.28 23.62 -13.49
C LYS A 506 14.82 25.08 -13.60
N GLU A 507 15.32 25.80 -14.61
CA GLU A 507 14.94 27.20 -14.87
C GLU A 507 13.45 27.34 -15.17
N TYR A 508 12.88 26.43 -15.97
CA TYR A 508 11.46 26.40 -16.29
C TYR A 508 10.57 26.22 -15.04
N LEU A 509 10.91 25.25 -14.18
CA LEU A 509 10.15 24.94 -12.98
C LEU A 509 10.20 26.09 -11.97
N TYR A 510 11.35 26.76 -11.84
CA TYR A 510 11.49 27.95 -11.00
C TYR A 510 10.62 29.11 -11.48
N ASN A 511 10.70 29.50 -12.75
CA ASN A 511 9.87 30.60 -13.29
C ASN A 511 8.36 30.35 -13.07
N ARG A 512 7.92 29.09 -13.15
CA ARG A 512 6.52 28.72 -12.96
C ARG A 512 6.08 28.71 -11.49
N ALA A 513 6.96 28.33 -10.57
CA ALA A 513 6.73 28.46 -9.14
C ALA A 513 6.55 29.94 -8.73
N GLU A 514 7.35 30.83 -9.34
CA GLU A 514 7.27 32.28 -9.14
C GLU A 514 5.93 32.86 -9.62
N GLU A 515 5.49 32.51 -10.83
CA GLU A 515 4.17 32.94 -11.36
C GLU A 515 3.01 32.53 -10.46
N LYS A 516 3.07 31.32 -9.88
CA LYS A 516 2.04 30.80 -8.98
C LYS A 516 2.03 31.53 -7.64
N LEU A 517 3.21 31.85 -7.10
CA LEU A 517 3.34 32.63 -5.86
C LEU A 517 2.73 34.03 -6.05
N LEU A 518 3.02 34.70 -7.17
CA LEU A 518 2.43 35.99 -7.52
C LEU A 518 0.90 35.91 -7.65
N GLN A 519 0.38 34.86 -8.30
CA GLN A 519 -1.07 34.64 -8.40
C GLN A 519 -1.75 34.42 -7.04
N ALA A 520 -1.12 33.67 -6.13
CA ALA A 520 -1.64 33.42 -4.78
C ALA A 520 -1.68 34.70 -3.94
N VAL A 521 -0.67 35.57 -4.12
CA VAL A 521 -0.63 36.91 -3.51
C VAL A 521 -1.74 37.82 -4.06
N ASP A 522 -1.94 37.85 -5.38
CA ASP A 522 -2.96 38.68 -6.02
C ASP A 522 -4.39 38.23 -5.66
N LYS A 523 -4.60 36.92 -5.52
CA LYS A 523 -5.89 36.34 -5.09
C LYS A 523 -6.14 36.45 -3.58
N LYS A 524 -5.19 37.00 -2.82
CA LYS A 524 -5.23 37.08 -1.34
C LYS A 524 -5.35 35.71 -0.64
N GLU A 525 -4.84 34.66 -1.28
CA GLU A 525 -4.74 33.32 -0.67
C GLU A 525 -3.60 33.27 0.36
N ILE A 526 -2.67 34.23 0.28
CA ILE A 526 -1.62 34.51 1.28
C ILE A 526 -1.85 35.93 1.81
N GLU A 527 -2.08 36.08 3.12
CA GLU A 527 -2.07 37.39 3.77
C GLU A 527 -0.62 37.85 3.96
N ILE A 528 -0.15 38.76 3.12
CA ILE A 528 1.16 39.38 3.30
C ILE A 528 1.11 40.32 4.52
N GLY A 529 1.84 39.98 5.58
CA GLY A 529 1.95 40.78 6.79
C GLY A 529 2.48 42.20 6.55
N ALA A 530 2.28 43.10 7.53
CA ALA A 530 2.55 44.54 7.38
C ALA A 530 4.04 44.93 7.43
N THR A 531 4.93 43.97 7.68
CA THR A 531 6.38 44.16 7.74
C THR A 531 7.09 43.12 6.87
N VAL A 532 8.31 43.43 6.41
CA VAL A 532 9.13 42.53 5.59
C VAL A 532 9.35 41.19 6.29
N ALA A 533 9.55 41.19 7.61
CA ALA A 533 9.74 39.97 8.40
C ALA A 533 8.47 39.12 8.55
N ASP A 534 7.28 39.72 8.42
CA ASP A 534 6.02 38.98 8.39
C ASP A 534 5.77 38.39 7.01
N CYS A 535 6.11 39.14 5.94
CA CYS A 535 6.07 38.65 4.56
C CYS A 535 6.93 37.40 4.39
N ASP A 536 8.18 37.45 4.85
CA ASP A 536 9.13 36.35 4.74
C ASP A 536 8.62 35.10 5.50
N ARG A 537 8.03 35.28 6.69
CA ARG A 537 7.43 34.18 7.46
C ARG A 537 6.19 33.57 6.80
N ASP A 538 5.34 34.38 6.20
CA ASP A 538 4.10 33.89 5.58
C ASP A 538 4.37 33.21 4.24
N ILE A 539 5.39 33.67 3.50
CA ILE A 539 5.93 32.98 2.31
C ILE A 539 6.57 31.65 2.73
N GLU A 540 7.45 31.63 3.74
CA GLU A 540 8.02 30.38 4.26
C GLU A 540 6.95 29.40 4.75
N ARG A 541 5.90 29.89 5.41
CA ARG A 541 4.80 29.05 5.91
C ARG A 541 3.95 28.50 4.79
N PHE A 542 3.72 29.27 3.72
CA PHE A 542 3.04 28.81 2.52
C PHE A 542 3.85 27.70 1.84
N LEU A 543 5.16 27.91 1.66
CA LEU A 543 6.08 26.92 1.11
C LEU A 543 6.17 25.65 1.99
N LYS A 544 6.25 25.79 3.32
CA LYS A 544 6.27 24.66 4.27
C LYS A 544 4.97 23.85 4.30
N LYS A 545 3.81 24.50 4.17
CA LYS A 545 2.49 23.81 4.16
C LYS A 545 2.28 22.94 2.91
N MET A 546 3.04 23.18 1.84
CA MET A 546 2.98 22.39 0.60
C MET A 546 3.86 21.12 0.61
N ARG A 547 4.50 20.80 1.75
CA ARG A 547 5.31 19.58 2.07
C ARG A 547 6.58 19.36 1.22
N ILE A 548 7.76 19.51 1.86
CA ILE A 548 8.87 18.52 1.99
C ILE A 548 10.06 19.19 2.73
N GLU A 549 10.76 18.44 3.59
CA GLU A 549 11.92 18.85 4.42
C GLU A 549 13.26 19.01 3.66
N GLU A 550 13.29 18.76 2.34
CA GLU A 550 14.51 18.66 1.52
C GLU A 550 14.86 19.93 0.71
N LEU A 551 14.10 21.02 0.85
CA LEU A 551 14.41 22.32 0.23
C LEU A 551 15.14 23.28 1.20
N LYS A 552 16.09 22.77 1.99
CA LYS A 552 16.80 23.59 3.00
C LYS A 552 17.62 24.74 2.38
N ASP A 553 18.00 24.63 1.11
CA ASP A 553 18.93 25.56 0.47
C ASP A 553 18.32 26.45 -0.63
N TYR A 554 17.01 26.36 -0.90
CA TYR A 554 16.37 27.22 -1.90
C TYR A 554 16.04 28.61 -1.33
N LYS A 555 16.70 29.65 -1.86
CA LYS A 555 16.43 31.06 -1.54
C LYS A 555 15.91 31.81 -2.78
N PRO A 556 14.61 32.14 -2.87
CA PRO A 556 14.05 32.90 -3.98
C PRO A 556 14.35 34.39 -3.81
N ASP A 557 15.63 34.77 -3.84
CA ASP A 557 16.06 36.13 -3.50
C ASP A 557 15.54 37.21 -4.47
N ALA A 558 15.33 36.88 -5.76
CA ALA A 558 14.85 37.82 -6.78
C ALA A 558 13.33 38.12 -6.64
N VAL A 559 12.51 37.09 -6.40
CA VAL A 559 11.05 37.24 -6.23
C VAL A 559 10.70 37.85 -4.88
N LEU A 560 11.48 37.51 -3.85
CA LEU A 560 11.38 38.17 -2.55
C LEU A 560 11.61 39.68 -2.70
N ALA A 561 12.50 40.15 -3.57
CA ALA A 561 12.73 41.58 -3.77
C ALA A 561 11.50 42.30 -4.35
N GLU A 562 10.87 41.75 -5.39
CA GLU A 562 9.70 42.37 -6.04
C GLU A 562 8.45 42.32 -5.15
N VAL A 563 8.22 41.20 -4.45
CA VAL A 563 7.12 41.07 -3.48
C VAL A 563 7.34 42.00 -2.27
N ARG A 564 8.59 42.16 -1.80
CA ARG A 564 8.95 43.13 -0.75
C ARG A 564 8.72 44.56 -1.20
N GLU A 565 9.04 44.89 -2.45
CA GLU A 565 8.84 46.22 -3.02
C GLU A 565 7.34 46.57 -3.12
N GLN A 566 6.51 45.64 -3.60
CA GLN A 566 5.04 45.80 -3.63
C GLN A 566 4.43 45.94 -2.23
N ALA A 567 4.94 45.20 -1.24
CA ALA A 567 4.50 45.30 0.15
C ALA A 567 4.89 46.66 0.78
N ILE A 568 6.09 47.17 0.50
CA ILE A 568 6.56 48.49 0.93
C ILE A 568 5.71 49.60 0.30
N GLN A 569 5.38 49.50 -0.99
CA GLN A 569 4.50 50.45 -1.67
C GLN A 569 3.10 50.48 -1.06
N LYS A 570 2.49 49.31 -0.77
CA LYS A 570 1.17 49.21 -0.10
C LYS A 570 1.21 49.77 1.33
N LYS A 571 2.30 49.56 2.08
CA LYS A 571 2.50 50.13 3.42
C LYS A 571 2.60 51.66 3.38
N ASN A 572 3.39 52.19 2.44
CA ASN A 572 3.56 53.63 2.26
C ASN A 572 2.27 54.32 1.82
N ALA A 573 1.47 53.66 0.95
CA ALA A 573 0.14 54.14 0.56
C ALA A 573 -0.82 54.23 1.76
N LYS A 574 -0.87 53.20 2.63
CA LYS A 574 -1.69 53.23 3.87
C LYS A 574 -1.25 54.31 4.86
N ILE A 575 0.05 54.55 4.98
CA ILE A 575 0.60 55.62 5.85
C ILE A 575 0.25 57.01 5.30
N ALA A 576 0.37 57.21 3.99
CA ALA A 576 -0.03 58.45 3.32
C ALA A 576 -1.54 58.72 3.46
N GLN A 577 -2.37 57.67 3.36
CA GLN A 577 -3.82 57.76 3.52
C GLN A 577 -4.21 58.13 4.96
N LYS A 578 -3.52 57.58 5.97
CA LYS A 578 -3.67 57.96 7.39
C LYS A 578 -3.22 59.40 7.69
N LYS A 579 -2.13 59.87 7.07
CA LYS A 579 -1.69 61.27 7.21
C LYS A 579 -2.72 62.25 6.63
N LYS A 580 -3.22 61.99 5.42
CA LYS A 580 -4.28 62.81 4.79
C LYS A 580 -5.57 62.86 5.62
N THR A 581 -5.99 61.75 6.25
CA THR A 581 -7.16 61.75 7.15
C THR A 581 -6.91 62.48 8.46
N SER A 582 -5.67 62.52 8.96
CA SER A 582 -5.30 63.28 10.16
C SER A 582 -5.19 64.80 9.92
N GLU A 583 -4.72 65.22 8.75
CA GLU A 583 -4.65 66.64 8.34
C GLU A 583 -6.03 67.21 7.97
N ALA A 584 -6.90 66.39 7.36
CA ALA A 584 -8.30 66.73 7.13
C ALA A 584 -9.09 66.92 8.44
N LYS A 585 -8.76 66.16 9.50
CA LYS A 585 -9.37 66.34 10.83
C LYS A 585 -8.86 67.58 11.58
N LYS A 586 -7.58 67.95 11.41
CA LYS A 586 -7.00 69.17 12.02
C LYS A 586 -7.48 70.47 11.35
N SER A 587 -7.89 70.44 10.09
CA SER A 587 -8.41 71.62 9.38
C SER A 587 -9.91 71.90 9.64
N THR A 588 -10.65 70.93 10.19
CA THR A 588 -12.07 71.09 10.58
C THR A 588 -12.29 71.55 12.03
N GLU A 589 -11.25 71.68 12.85
CA GLU A 589 -11.34 72.17 14.25
C GLU A 589 -10.73 73.58 14.41
N ILE A 590 -11.29 74.57 13.71
CA ILE A 590 -11.13 75.97 14.12
C ILE A 590 -12.51 76.66 14.06
N SER A 591 -13.13 76.82 15.23
CA SER A 591 -14.28 77.70 15.45
C SER A 591 -14.25 78.26 16.90
N PRO A 592 -14.78 79.48 17.13
CA PRO A 592 -14.23 80.46 18.09
C PRO A 592 -14.71 80.28 19.55
N PRO A 593 -14.08 80.94 20.54
CA PRO A 593 -14.28 80.63 21.96
C PRO A 593 -15.64 81.10 22.48
N LYS A 594 -16.37 80.21 23.16
CA LYS A 594 -17.64 80.52 23.85
C LYS A 594 -17.42 81.04 25.27
N ALA A 595 -18.21 82.07 25.60
CA ALA A 595 -18.19 82.85 26.84
C ALA A 595 -18.51 82.05 28.12
N LYS A 596 -17.83 82.42 29.21
CA LYS A 596 -18.05 81.94 30.59
C LYS A 596 -19.42 82.39 31.12
N ARG A 597 -20.26 81.44 31.58
CA ARG A 597 -21.40 81.73 32.48
C ARG A 597 -21.04 81.35 33.92
N LYS A 598 -21.14 82.35 34.80
CA LYS A 598 -20.98 82.26 36.26
C LYS A 598 -22.12 81.44 36.89
N TYR A 599 -21.77 80.58 37.83
CA TYR A 599 -22.69 80.07 38.85
C TYR A 599 -22.71 81.04 40.04
N VAL A 600 -23.91 81.45 40.46
CA VAL A 600 -24.19 82.13 41.73
C VAL A 600 -24.92 81.14 42.63
N ARG A 601 -24.53 81.04 43.90
CA ARG A 601 -25.32 80.42 44.97
C ARG A 601 -25.45 81.44 46.12
N LYS A 602 -26.68 81.61 46.62
CA LYS A 602 -27.16 82.17 47.91
C LYS A 602 -26.10 82.96 48.72
N LYS A 603 -26.31 84.22 49.10
CA LYS A 603 -27.49 84.88 49.70
C LYS A 603 -27.42 86.37 49.39
#